data_AF-A0A3D8IU03-F1
#
_entry.id   AF-A0A3D8IU03-F1
#
_cell.length_a   1.000
_cell.length_b   1.000
_cell.length_c   1.000
_cell.angle_alpha   90.00
_cell.angle_beta   90.00
_cell.angle_gamma   90.00
#
_symmetry.space_group_name_H-M   'P 1'
#
loop_
_entity.id
_entity.type
_entity.pdbx_description
1 polymer ?
#
loop_
_entity_poly.entity_id
_entity_poly.type
_entity_poly.pdbx_seq_one_letter_code
_entity_poly.pdbx_strand_id
1 'polypeptide(L)'
;MPKYQCQNALLLIVYKRIDTLEKVLNQIKKVTPHKIYIAANSYKNEQEKEAVKQTRELIESSITWDCQVNKLYRDTHLSAKRSISSAISWFFEHEDQGIILEDDCLPTVSFFRFCDELLERYKHESQIMLISGWSALDFAPNKSVDTLSPKAQLHEDYFFSKYPHIWGWASWARAWKKYELESSDFTKDFSHFTFNSQEERGYWYKVFSKYYRGETDTWDYPWAFCIWKVGGLCVHPKNNMIQNIGFNRDDAAHTHGYSKLCRLPSYELAFPLIHPKQIAQNIALDSLNFDIVFKIPSFFRRAIRKFFKILKIFKHKP
;
A
#
# COMPACT_ATOMS: atom_id res chain seq x y z
N MET A 1 14.49 -2.09 25.83
CA MET A 1 14.31 -3.28 24.97
C MET A 1 15.40 -3.26 23.90
N PRO A 2 15.97 -4.40 23.50
CA PRO A 2 16.89 -4.41 22.36
C PRO A 2 16.16 -3.83 21.14
N LYS A 3 16.88 -2.99 20.39
CA LYS A 3 16.40 -2.40 19.15
C LYS A 3 16.12 -3.54 18.17
N TYR A 4 14.88 -3.63 17.66
CA TYR A 4 14.52 -4.67 16.71
C TYR A 4 15.37 -4.53 15.43
N GLN A 5 15.91 -5.64 14.94
CA GLN A 5 16.60 -5.67 13.65
C GLN A 5 15.73 -6.38 12.62
N CYS A 6 15.49 -5.74 11.48
CA CYS A 6 14.72 -6.29 10.37
C CYS A 6 15.46 -7.49 9.75
N GLN A 7 14.76 -8.61 9.63
CA GLN A 7 15.34 -9.89 9.22
C GLN A 7 15.26 -10.10 7.71
N ASN A 8 14.13 -9.73 7.08
CA ASN A 8 14.00 -9.84 5.62
C ASN A 8 14.60 -8.64 4.90
N ALA A 9 14.97 -8.86 3.63
CA ALA A 9 15.43 -7.81 2.74
C ALA A 9 14.31 -6.79 2.48
N LEU A 10 14.72 -5.54 2.26
CA LEU A 10 13.82 -4.42 1.99
C LEU A 10 14.07 -3.85 0.60
N LEU A 11 13.03 -3.69 -0.21
CA LEU A 11 13.02 -2.89 -1.42
C LEU A 11 12.48 -1.49 -1.12
N LEU A 12 13.30 -0.48 -1.36
CA LEU A 12 12.93 0.93 -1.31
C LEU A 12 12.85 1.48 -2.73
N ILE A 13 11.65 1.87 -3.16
CA ILE A 13 11.40 2.45 -4.48
C ILE A 13 11.26 3.96 -4.34
N VAL A 14 12.08 4.70 -5.07
CA VAL A 14 12.18 6.15 -4.93
C VAL A 14 12.11 6.86 -6.28
N TYR A 15 11.74 8.14 -6.25
CA TYR A 15 11.90 9.01 -7.41
C TYR A 15 12.60 10.33 -7.13
N LYS A 16 11.88 11.32 -6.60
CA LYS A 16 12.35 12.71 -6.49
C LYS A 16 11.83 13.44 -5.25
N ARG A 17 11.18 12.74 -4.31
CA ARG A 17 10.54 13.33 -3.12
C ARG A 17 11.46 13.21 -1.91
N ILE A 18 12.50 14.04 -1.89
CA ILE A 18 13.53 14.01 -0.84
C ILE A 18 12.96 14.21 0.57
N ASP A 19 11.94 15.06 0.72
CA ASP A 19 11.35 15.45 1.99
C ASP A 19 10.57 14.30 2.68
N THR A 20 9.90 13.46 1.90
CA THR A 20 9.23 12.26 2.42
C THR A 20 10.23 11.12 2.60
N LEU A 21 11.17 10.98 1.66
CA LEU A 21 12.20 9.96 1.68
C LEU A 21 13.05 10.03 2.95
N GLU A 22 13.47 11.23 3.37
CA GLU A 22 14.24 11.42 4.60
C GLU A 22 13.52 10.85 5.82
N LYS A 23 12.19 11.05 5.92
CA LYS A 23 11.38 10.52 7.01
C LYS A 23 11.29 8.99 6.97
N VAL A 24 11.14 8.42 5.78
CA VAL A 24 11.11 6.96 5.57
C VAL A 24 12.46 6.33 5.94
N LEU A 25 13.57 6.88 5.45
CA LEU A 25 14.94 6.42 5.77
C LEU A 25 15.22 6.48 7.27
N ASN A 26 14.76 7.54 7.95
CA ASN A 26 14.87 7.66 9.41
C ASN A 26 14.14 6.54 10.17
N GLN A 27 13.04 5.99 9.65
CA GLN A 27 12.39 4.81 10.24
C GLN A 27 13.15 3.52 9.91
N ILE A 28 13.61 3.36 8.66
CA ILE A 28 14.42 2.19 8.25
C ILE A 28 15.70 2.09 9.09
N LYS A 29 16.37 3.21 9.37
CA LYS A 29 17.56 3.27 10.25
C LYS A 29 17.30 2.80 11.69
N LYS A 30 16.03 2.79 12.14
CA LYS A 30 15.66 2.26 13.46
C LYS A 30 15.56 0.74 13.49
N VAL A 31 15.54 0.07 12.34
CA VAL A 31 15.51 -1.40 12.28
C VAL A 31 16.72 -2.00 11.57
N THR A 32 17.62 -1.17 11.03
CA THR A 32 18.95 -1.57 10.53
C THR A 32 18.93 -2.90 9.75
N PRO A 33 18.13 -3.01 8.67
CA PRO A 33 18.06 -4.24 7.89
C PRO A 33 19.44 -4.61 7.36
N HIS A 34 19.72 -5.91 7.29
CA HIS A 34 21.01 -6.42 6.79
C HIS A 34 21.16 -6.27 5.28
N LYS A 35 20.04 -6.19 4.54
CA LYS A 35 20.05 -6.08 3.08
C LYS A 35 18.95 -5.12 2.61
N ILE A 36 19.34 -4.15 1.78
CA ILE A 36 18.43 -3.21 1.13
C ILE A 36 18.67 -3.24 -0.38
N TYR A 37 17.56 -3.25 -1.11
CA TYR A 37 17.46 -3.02 -2.54
C TYR A 37 16.89 -1.62 -2.76
N ILE A 38 17.52 -0.82 -3.62
CA ILE A 38 17.13 0.56 -3.88
C ILE A 38 16.88 0.73 -5.36
N ALA A 39 15.63 0.98 -5.72
CA ALA A 39 15.25 1.24 -7.10
C ALA A 39 14.90 2.72 -7.27
N ALA A 40 15.69 3.45 -8.05
CA ALA A 40 15.48 4.87 -8.34
C ALA A 40 15.21 5.07 -9.83
N ASN A 41 14.09 5.72 -10.16
CA ASN A 41 13.81 6.10 -11.54
C ASN A 41 14.76 7.21 -12.02
N SER A 42 14.82 7.46 -13.34
CA SER A 42 15.54 8.61 -13.90
C SER A 42 14.60 9.80 -14.05
N TYR A 43 15.15 11.01 -14.13
CA TYR A 43 14.39 12.25 -14.32
C TYR A 43 13.68 12.24 -15.67
N LYS A 44 12.43 12.72 -15.72
CA LYS A 44 11.63 12.75 -16.96
C LYS A 44 12.05 13.89 -17.89
N ASN A 45 12.53 14.97 -17.30
CA ASN A 45 12.95 16.20 -17.97
C ASN A 45 14.05 16.88 -17.14
N GLU A 46 14.77 17.83 -17.75
CA GLU A 46 15.93 18.47 -17.10
C GLU A 46 15.57 19.22 -15.80
N GLN A 47 14.32 19.69 -15.64
CA GLN A 47 13.85 20.35 -14.42
C GLN A 47 13.85 19.40 -13.20
N GLU A 48 13.68 18.10 -13.42
CA GLU A 48 13.66 17.10 -12.34
C GLU A 48 15.05 16.53 -12.00
N LYS A 49 16.06 16.83 -12.83
CA LYS A 49 17.40 16.24 -12.73
C LYS A 49 18.07 16.47 -11.38
N GLU A 50 18.00 17.70 -10.89
CA GLU A 50 18.59 18.05 -9.59
C GLU A 50 17.86 17.34 -8.44
N ALA A 51 16.53 17.29 -8.46
CA ALA A 51 15.76 16.60 -7.42
C ALA A 51 16.06 15.09 -7.38
N VAL A 52 16.19 14.44 -8.55
CA VAL A 52 16.58 13.01 -8.64
C VAL A 52 18.01 12.81 -8.14
N LYS A 53 18.94 13.69 -8.51
CA LYS A 53 20.33 13.64 -8.04
C LYS A 53 20.40 13.74 -6.51
N GLN A 54 19.76 14.75 -5.92
CA GLN A 54 19.72 14.94 -4.47
C GLN A 54 19.06 13.77 -3.74
N THR A 55 18.01 13.18 -4.34
CA THR A 55 17.35 11.98 -3.80
C THR A 55 18.33 10.80 -3.72
N ARG A 56 19.12 10.57 -4.78
CA ARG A 56 20.15 9.52 -4.80
C ARG A 56 21.26 9.82 -3.78
N GLU A 57 21.76 11.05 -3.71
CA GLU A 57 22.79 11.46 -2.74
C GLU A 57 22.34 11.30 -1.28
N LEU A 58 21.08 11.62 -0.97
CA LEU A 58 20.50 11.39 0.36
C LEU A 58 20.53 9.90 0.73
N ILE A 59 20.18 9.02 -0.21
CA ILE A 59 20.21 7.57 0.02
C ILE A 59 21.62 7.10 0.36
N GLU A 60 22.60 7.51 -0.44
CA GLU A 60 24.01 7.10 -0.26
C GLU A 60 24.54 7.51 1.10
N SER A 61 24.15 8.68 1.59
CA SER A 61 24.60 9.22 2.88
C SER A 61 23.80 8.70 4.08
N SER A 62 22.61 8.15 3.88
CA SER A 62 21.71 7.75 4.98
C SER A 62 21.99 6.35 5.54
N ILE A 63 22.43 5.42 4.67
CA ILE A 63 22.70 4.03 5.06
C ILE A 63 24.10 3.95 5.68
N THR A 64 24.13 4.03 7.01
CA THR A 64 25.35 4.19 7.83
C THR A 64 25.62 3.00 8.74
N TRP A 65 24.84 1.92 8.61
CA TRP A 65 25.00 0.68 9.35
C TRP A 65 25.48 -0.44 8.43
N ASP A 66 25.94 -1.54 9.00
CA ASP A 66 26.34 -2.73 8.24
C ASP A 66 25.14 -3.30 7.47
N CYS A 67 25.15 -3.07 6.16
CA CYS A 67 24.03 -3.36 5.26
C CYS A 67 24.58 -3.65 3.86
N GLN A 68 24.19 -4.78 3.29
CA GLN A 68 24.37 -5.02 1.87
C GLN A 68 23.38 -4.14 1.09
N VAL A 69 23.90 -3.23 0.27
CA VAL A 69 23.08 -2.31 -0.54
C VAL A 69 23.18 -2.71 -2.02
N ASN A 70 22.05 -3.10 -2.61
CA ASN A 70 21.91 -3.37 -4.04
C ASN A 70 21.14 -2.21 -4.69
N LYS A 71 21.59 -1.73 -5.85
CA LYS A 71 21.04 -0.51 -6.47
C LYS A 71 20.59 -0.77 -7.91
N LEU A 72 19.40 -0.30 -8.22
CA LEU A 72 18.82 -0.20 -9.56
C LEU A 72 18.53 1.28 -9.85
N TYR A 73 19.57 2.02 -10.21
CA TYR A 73 19.43 3.41 -10.64
C TYR A 73 19.28 3.44 -12.15
N ARG A 74 18.15 3.94 -12.63
CA ARG A 74 17.88 3.97 -14.07
C ARG A 74 18.58 5.16 -14.73
N ASP A 75 19.09 4.90 -15.93
CA ASP A 75 19.63 5.93 -16.82
C ASP A 75 18.51 6.67 -17.54
N THR A 76 17.46 5.96 -17.95
CA THR A 76 16.29 6.51 -18.65
C THR A 76 15.04 6.47 -17.80
N HIS A 77 14.18 7.47 -17.98
CA HIS A 77 12.92 7.57 -17.24
C HIS A 77 11.94 6.51 -17.73
N LEU A 78 11.36 5.75 -16.80
CA LEU A 78 10.25 4.84 -17.06
C LEU A 78 8.93 5.40 -16.52
N SER A 79 7.82 4.99 -17.11
CA SER A 79 6.48 5.24 -16.58
C SER A 79 6.32 4.65 -15.16
N ALA A 80 5.36 5.11 -14.38
CA ALA A 80 5.17 4.63 -13.00
C ALA A 80 4.90 3.11 -12.98
N LYS A 81 4.02 2.64 -13.89
CA LYS A 81 3.73 1.21 -14.11
C LYS A 81 5.02 0.41 -14.31
N ARG A 82 5.88 0.81 -15.25
CA ARG A 82 7.10 0.07 -15.61
C ARG A 82 8.20 0.21 -14.56
N SER A 83 8.38 1.42 -14.02
CA SER A 83 9.39 1.71 -13.00
C SER A 83 9.18 0.87 -11.75
N ILE A 84 7.94 0.79 -11.25
CA ILE A 84 7.65 0.10 -10.00
C ILE A 84 7.61 -1.42 -10.22
N SER A 85 6.86 -1.90 -11.22
CA SER A 85 6.74 -3.34 -11.47
C SER A 85 8.08 -4.00 -11.79
N SER A 86 8.94 -3.39 -12.60
CA SER A 86 10.26 -3.98 -12.89
C SER A 86 11.22 -3.92 -11.70
N ALA A 87 11.06 -2.95 -10.78
CA ALA A 87 11.84 -2.93 -9.54
C ALA A 87 11.43 -4.07 -8.59
N ILE A 88 10.14 -4.36 -8.49
CA ILE A 88 9.62 -5.48 -7.70
C ILE A 88 10.05 -6.82 -8.32
N SER A 89 9.99 -6.95 -9.66
CA SER A 89 10.50 -8.15 -10.34
C SER A 89 11.99 -8.35 -10.09
N TRP A 90 12.80 -7.31 -10.28
CA TRP A 90 14.24 -7.36 -9.98
C TRP A 90 14.51 -7.75 -8.52
N PHE A 91 13.73 -7.25 -7.57
CA PHE A 91 13.86 -7.65 -6.17
C PHE A 91 13.60 -9.15 -5.96
N PHE A 92 12.48 -9.66 -6.48
CA PHE A 92 12.10 -11.07 -6.32
C PHE A 92 12.86 -12.05 -7.24
N GLU A 93 13.69 -11.55 -8.16
CA GLU A 93 14.72 -12.38 -8.83
C GLU A 93 15.85 -12.77 -7.88
N HIS A 94 16.05 -12.01 -6.80
CA HIS A 94 17.16 -12.21 -5.85
C HIS A 94 16.70 -12.68 -4.46
N GLU A 95 15.45 -12.44 -4.10
CA GLU A 95 14.90 -12.71 -2.78
C GLU A 95 13.64 -13.56 -2.86
N ASP A 96 13.53 -14.59 -2.03
CA ASP A 96 12.32 -15.43 -1.95
C ASP A 96 11.12 -14.66 -1.37
N GLN A 97 11.40 -13.66 -0.55
CA GLN A 97 10.41 -12.83 0.14
C GLN A 97 11.02 -11.53 0.65
N GLY A 98 10.18 -10.53 0.93
CA GLY A 98 10.65 -9.32 1.59
C GLY A 98 9.65 -8.18 1.65
N ILE A 99 10.14 -7.06 2.16
CA ILE A 99 9.37 -5.86 2.48
C ILE A 99 9.57 -4.82 1.38
N ILE A 100 8.51 -4.13 0.98
CA ILE A 100 8.49 -3.15 -0.10
C ILE A 100 7.92 -1.83 0.43
N LEU A 101 8.70 -0.77 0.29
CA LEU A 101 8.35 0.61 0.64
C LEU A 101 8.56 1.54 -0.55
N GLU A 102 7.71 2.56 -0.64
CA GLU A 102 7.90 3.72 -1.51
C GLU A 102 8.39 4.93 -0.69
N ASP A 103 8.95 5.94 -1.38
CA ASP A 103 9.51 7.16 -0.77
C ASP A 103 8.51 8.01 0.05
N ASP A 104 7.22 7.68 0.05
CA ASP A 104 6.15 8.36 0.78
C ASP A 104 5.34 7.45 1.72
N CYS A 105 5.75 6.20 1.89
CA CYS A 105 5.11 5.26 2.80
C CYS A 105 5.87 5.24 4.14
N LEU A 106 5.46 6.06 5.10
CA LEU A 106 6.11 6.20 6.41
C LEU A 106 5.69 5.05 7.34
N PRO A 107 6.59 4.11 7.68
CA PRO A 107 6.24 2.97 8.53
C PRO A 107 6.45 3.26 10.03
N THR A 108 5.72 2.54 10.88
CA THR A 108 6.08 2.35 12.29
C THR A 108 7.23 1.35 12.43
N VAL A 109 7.88 1.29 13.59
CA VAL A 109 8.97 0.32 13.82
C VAL A 109 8.41 -1.12 13.87
N SER A 110 7.23 -1.30 14.46
CA SER A 110 6.55 -2.60 14.54
C SER A 110 6.15 -3.17 13.18
N PHE A 111 5.98 -2.33 12.15
CA PHE A 111 5.67 -2.78 10.79
C PHE A 111 6.68 -3.80 10.27
N PHE A 112 7.98 -3.54 10.48
CA PHE A 112 9.03 -4.42 10.01
C PHE A 112 8.97 -5.79 10.69
N ARG A 113 8.79 -5.82 12.01
CA ARG A 113 8.63 -7.06 12.76
C ARG A 113 7.36 -7.81 12.39
N PHE A 114 6.26 -7.08 12.15
CA PHE A 114 5.01 -7.65 11.69
C PHE A 114 5.18 -8.34 10.33
N CYS A 115 5.84 -7.69 9.37
CA CYS A 115 6.16 -8.31 8.09
C CYS A 115 7.09 -9.51 8.25
N ASP A 116 8.16 -9.42 9.03
CA ASP A 116 9.10 -10.52 9.23
C ASP A 116 8.42 -11.78 9.78
N GLU A 117 7.59 -11.62 10.83
CA GLU A 117 6.88 -12.74 11.46
C GLU A 117 5.88 -13.39 10.49
N LEU A 118 5.15 -12.58 9.72
CA LEU A 118 4.12 -13.08 8.81
C LEU A 118 4.66 -13.60 7.48
N LEU A 119 5.78 -13.07 7.00
CA LEU A 119 6.51 -13.61 5.85
C LEU A 119 6.95 -15.04 6.12
N GLU A 120 7.52 -15.29 7.31
CA GLU A 120 7.92 -16.63 7.72
C GLU A 120 6.71 -17.53 7.97
N ARG A 121 5.70 -17.04 8.73
CA ARG A 121 4.50 -17.81 9.05
C ARG A 121 3.75 -18.32 7.81
N TYR A 122 3.64 -17.49 6.78
CA TYR A 122 2.88 -17.82 5.56
C TYR A 122 3.78 -18.13 4.36
N LYS A 123 5.07 -18.43 4.59
CA LYS A 123 6.04 -18.73 3.53
C LYS A 123 5.55 -19.78 2.54
N HIS A 124 4.92 -20.84 3.03
CA HIS A 124 4.40 -21.95 2.23
C HIS A 124 2.89 -21.88 1.95
N GLU A 125 2.19 -20.86 2.46
CA GLU A 125 0.75 -20.72 2.25
C GLU A 125 0.45 -19.99 0.93
N SER A 126 0.25 -20.76 -0.13
CA SER A 126 0.04 -20.24 -1.49
C SER A 126 -1.19 -19.34 -1.63
N GLN A 127 -2.18 -19.45 -0.72
CA GLN A 127 -3.35 -18.58 -0.71
C GLN A 127 -3.02 -17.16 -0.25
N ILE A 128 -2.01 -16.95 0.59
CA ILE A 128 -1.61 -15.60 1.03
C ILE A 128 -0.63 -15.02 0.01
N MET A 129 -1.01 -13.86 -0.54
CA MET A 129 -0.31 -13.21 -1.64
C MET A 129 0.39 -11.91 -1.23
N LEU A 130 -0.11 -11.23 -0.20
CA LEU A 130 0.39 -9.92 0.23
C LEU A 130 0.16 -9.72 1.72
N ILE A 131 1.11 -9.06 2.39
CA ILE A 131 0.96 -8.53 3.74
C ILE A 131 0.93 -7.02 3.64
N SER A 132 -0.19 -6.39 3.98
CA SER A 132 -0.29 -4.94 4.03
C SER A 132 0.14 -4.42 5.40
N GLY A 133 0.76 -3.24 5.43
CA GLY A 133 0.94 -2.44 6.64
C GLY A 133 -0.18 -1.42 6.86
N TRP A 134 -1.09 -1.27 5.88
CA TRP A 134 -2.12 -0.24 5.90
C TRP A 134 -3.52 -0.80 6.18
N SER A 135 -4.31 -0.03 6.91
CA SER A 135 -5.70 -0.39 7.22
C SER A 135 -6.61 0.83 7.30
N ALA A 136 -7.78 0.72 6.70
CA ALA A 136 -8.79 1.78 6.68
C ALA A 136 -9.72 1.77 7.90
N LEU A 137 -9.58 0.80 8.81
CA LEU A 137 -10.58 0.50 9.85
C LEU A 137 -10.82 1.65 10.84
N ASP A 138 -9.91 2.61 10.97
CA ASP A 138 -10.12 3.81 11.79
C ASP A 138 -11.22 4.74 11.26
N PHE A 139 -11.56 4.62 9.98
CA PHE A 139 -12.71 5.34 9.40
C PHE A 139 -14.02 4.57 9.47
N ALA A 140 -14.02 3.38 10.08
CA ALA A 140 -15.23 2.60 10.27
C ALA A 140 -16.16 3.35 11.23
N PRO A 141 -17.38 3.72 10.81
CA PRO A 141 -18.32 4.35 11.72
C PRO A 141 -18.77 3.33 12.78
N ASN A 142 -19.06 3.80 14.00
CA ASN A 142 -19.82 3.03 14.96
C ASN A 142 -21.21 2.75 14.36
N LYS A 143 -21.65 1.49 14.37
CA LYS A 143 -22.95 1.11 13.80
C LYS A 143 -24.12 1.56 14.69
N SER A 144 -23.90 1.64 16.00
CA SER A 144 -24.78 2.26 17.00
C SER A 144 -23.97 2.64 18.24
N VAL A 145 -24.59 3.33 19.21
CA VAL A 145 -23.99 3.61 20.53
C VAL A 145 -23.72 2.31 21.30
N ASP A 146 -24.51 1.27 21.03
CA ASP A 146 -24.49 -0.02 21.73
C ASP A 146 -23.53 -1.05 21.10
N THR A 147 -23.03 -0.81 19.88
CA THR A 147 -22.09 -1.72 19.20
C THR A 147 -20.72 -1.09 19.06
N LEU A 148 -19.70 -1.79 19.57
CA LEU A 148 -18.29 -1.46 19.33
C LEU A 148 -18.00 -1.29 17.84
N SER A 149 -17.03 -0.42 17.49
CA SER A 149 -16.58 -0.29 16.10
C SER A 149 -16.09 -1.64 15.56
N PRO A 150 -16.15 -1.89 14.24
CA PRO A 150 -15.62 -3.12 13.63
C PRO A 150 -14.15 -3.39 14.03
N LYS A 151 -13.35 -2.33 14.17
CA LYS A 151 -11.98 -2.42 14.68
C LYS A 151 -11.93 -2.95 16.12
N ALA A 152 -12.79 -2.44 17.00
CA ALA A 152 -12.82 -2.83 18.41
C ALA A 152 -13.37 -4.26 18.63
N GLN A 153 -14.17 -4.79 17.70
CA GLN A 153 -14.65 -6.17 17.74
C GLN A 153 -13.61 -7.21 17.30
N LEU A 154 -12.59 -6.80 16.53
CA LEU A 154 -11.52 -7.70 16.10
C LEU A 154 -10.59 -7.99 17.27
N HIS A 155 -10.41 -9.25 17.66
CA HIS A 155 -9.53 -9.62 18.76
C HIS A 155 -8.09 -9.87 18.30
N GLU A 156 -7.94 -10.24 17.04
CA GLU A 156 -6.67 -10.51 16.36
C GLU A 156 -6.00 -9.23 15.89
N ASP A 157 -4.68 -9.29 15.70
CA ASP A 157 -3.89 -8.14 15.24
C ASP A 157 -3.96 -7.92 13.74
N TYR A 158 -4.52 -8.87 12.99
CA TYR A 158 -4.76 -8.77 11.56
C TYR A 158 -5.93 -9.66 11.13
N PHE A 159 -6.40 -9.46 9.90
CA PHE A 159 -7.43 -10.26 9.26
C PHE A 159 -7.07 -10.49 7.78
N PHE A 160 -7.81 -11.35 7.10
CA PHE A 160 -7.62 -11.59 5.67
C PHE A 160 -8.68 -10.88 4.84
N SER A 161 -8.22 -10.22 3.79
CA SER A 161 -9.01 -9.43 2.85
C SER A 161 -8.70 -9.87 1.43
N LYS A 162 -9.63 -9.68 0.49
CA LYS A 162 -9.28 -9.81 -0.93
C LYS A 162 -8.53 -8.59 -1.49
N TYR A 163 -8.52 -7.45 -0.79
CA TYR A 163 -7.96 -6.21 -1.33
C TYR A 163 -6.45 -6.10 -1.08
N PRO A 164 -5.62 -5.82 -2.09
CA PRO A 164 -4.20 -5.59 -1.88
C PRO A 164 -3.90 -4.11 -1.63
N HIS A 165 -3.94 -3.67 -0.38
CA HIS A 165 -3.47 -2.32 -0.04
C HIS A 165 -1.95 -2.28 -0.02
N ILE A 166 -1.36 -1.49 -0.91
CA ILE A 166 0.08 -1.49 -1.24
C ILE A 166 0.89 -0.37 -0.57
N TRP A 167 0.30 0.41 0.34
CA TRP A 167 1.08 1.39 1.11
C TRP A 167 1.84 0.66 2.21
N GLY A 168 3.13 0.44 1.96
CA GLY A 168 4.01 -0.37 2.78
C GLY A 168 3.51 -1.80 2.93
N TRP A 169 4.17 -2.74 2.29
CA TRP A 169 3.70 -4.11 2.20
C TRP A 169 4.86 -5.09 2.12
N ALA A 170 4.57 -6.37 2.23
CA ALA A 170 5.52 -7.45 2.04
C ALA A 170 4.88 -8.57 1.22
N SER A 171 5.71 -9.35 0.53
CA SER A 171 5.25 -10.48 -0.28
C SER A 171 6.39 -11.46 -0.54
N TRP A 172 6.09 -12.48 -1.35
CA TRP A 172 6.97 -13.56 -1.73
C TRP A 172 7.17 -13.58 -3.25
N ALA A 173 8.35 -14.02 -3.69
CA ALA A 173 8.62 -14.27 -5.10
C ALA A 173 7.60 -15.24 -5.71
N ARG A 174 7.17 -16.27 -4.94
CA ARG A 174 6.11 -17.21 -5.37
C ARG A 174 4.77 -16.52 -5.70
N ALA A 175 4.46 -15.42 -5.02
CA ALA A 175 3.24 -14.66 -5.25
C ALA A 175 3.45 -13.72 -6.44
N TRP A 176 4.56 -12.97 -6.46
CA TRP A 176 4.88 -12.02 -7.52
C TRP A 176 5.06 -12.67 -8.89
N LYS A 177 5.50 -13.93 -8.96
CA LYS A 177 5.58 -14.71 -10.21
C LYS A 177 4.25 -14.80 -10.96
N LYS A 178 3.12 -14.57 -10.28
CA LYS A 178 1.77 -14.54 -10.88
C LYS A 178 1.38 -13.17 -11.46
N TYR A 179 2.25 -12.17 -11.34
CA TYR A 179 1.98 -10.82 -11.81
C TYR A 179 2.02 -10.75 -13.34
N GLU A 180 0.88 -10.38 -13.93
CA GLU A 180 0.68 -10.26 -15.37
C GLU A 180 0.18 -8.83 -15.66
N LEU A 181 0.92 -8.06 -16.45
CA LEU A 181 0.52 -6.69 -16.80
C LEU A 181 -0.67 -6.64 -17.75
N GLU A 182 -0.81 -7.66 -18.59
CA GLU A 182 -1.79 -7.73 -19.66
C GLU A 182 -2.61 -9.01 -19.50
N SER A 183 -3.89 -8.96 -19.85
CA SER A 183 -4.76 -10.14 -19.91
C SER A 183 -5.24 -10.31 -21.36
N SER A 184 -5.26 -11.55 -21.84
CA SER A 184 -5.77 -11.87 -23.17
C SER A 184 -7.27 -11.61 -23.31
N ASP A 185 -8.05 -11.76 -22.22
CA ASP A 185 -9.47 -11.45 -22.15
C ASP A 185 -9.87 -11.15 -20.71
N PHE A 186 -9.69 -9.89 -20.31
CA PHE A 186 -10.01 -9.48 -18.95
C PHE A 186 -11.50 -9.61 -18.62
N THR A 187 -12.39 -9.56 -19.63
CA THR A 187 -13.84 -9.60 -19.39
C THR A 187 -14.28 -10.99 -18.97
N LYS A 188 -13.72 -12.03 -19.62
CA LYS A 188 -13.90 -13.42 -19.23
C LYS A 188 -13.34 -13.68 -17.83
N ASP A 189 -12.08 -13.32 -17.58
CA ASP A 189 -11.45 -13.46 -16.26
C ASP A 189 -12.28 -12.76 -15.17
N PHE A 190 -12.69 -11.51 -15.40
CA PHE A 190 -13.49 -10.72 -14.46
C PHE A 190 -14.88 -11.32 -14.17
N SER A 191 -15.46 -12.04 -15.12
CA SER A 191 -16.77 -12.68 -14.94
C SER A 191 -16.78 -13.77 -13.86
N HIS A 192 -15.60 -14.34 -13.55
CA HIS A 192 -15.42 -15.36 -12.52
C HIS A 192 -15.14 -14.77 -11.12
N PHE A 193 -14.93 -13.46 -11.00
CA PHE A 193 -14.63 -12.83 -9.71
C PHE A 193 -15.88 -12.68 -8.84
N THR A 194 -15.70 -12.88 -7.53
CA THR A 194 -16.78 -12.72 -6.55
C THR A 194 -16.73 -11.34 -5.89
N PHE A 195 -17.87 -10.66 -5.88
CA PHE A 195 -18.04 -9.33 -5.29
C PHE A 195 -19.13 -9.36 -4.21
N ASN A 196 -18.95 -8.56 -3.17
CA ASN A 196 -19.88 -8.44 -2.06
C ASN A 196 -21.13 -7.63 -2.45
N SER A 197 -21.06 -6.85 -3.55
CA SER A 197 -22.19 -6.10 -4.09
C SER A 197 -22.05 -5.83 -5.59
N GLN A 198 -23.17 -5.50 -6.26
CA GLN A 198 -23.15 -5.03 -7.65
C GLN A 198 -22.47 -3.66 -7.81
N GLU A 199 -22.53 -2.81 -6.78
CA GLU A 199 -21.81 -1.53 -6.76
C GLU A 199 -20.29 -1.75 -6.81
N GLU A 200 -19.80 -2.67 -5.98
CA GLU A 200 -18.40 -3.08 -5.97
C GLU A 200 -17.98 -3.65 -7.32
N ARG A 201 -18.77 -4.58 -7.88
CA ARG A 201 -18.52 -5.14 -9.21
C ARG A 201 -18.44 -4.05 -10.28
N GLY A 202 -19.41 -3.13 -10.29
CA GLY A 202 -19.45 -2.02 -11.26
C GLY A 202 -18.25 -1.07 -11.13
N TYR A 203 -17.82 -0.76 -9.91
CA TYR A 203 -16.63 0.03 -9.66
C TYR A 203 -15.38 -0.63 -10.24
N TRP A 204 -15.11 -1.88 -9.87
CA TRP A 204 -13.90 -2.58 -10.30
C TRP A 204 -13.90 -2.90 -11.78
N TYR A 205 -15.06 -3.22 -12.37
CA TYR A 205 -15.16 -3.38 -13.82
C TYR A 205 -14.72 -2.10 -14.53
N LYS A 206 -15.16 -0.93 -14.04
CA LYS A 206 -14.77 0.37 -14.62
C LYS A 206 -13.27 0.64 -14.44
N VAL A 207 -12.70 0.33 -13.28
CA VAL A 207 -11.27 0.48 -13.01
C VAL A 207 -10.44 -0.37 -13.97
N PHE A 208 -10.70 -1.68 -14.06
CA PHE A 208 -9.96 -2.56 -14.95
C PHE A 208 -10.20 -2.26 -16.43
N SER A 209 -11.43 -1.91 -16.82
CA SER A 209 -11.72 -1.49 -18.19
C SER A 209 -10.88 -0.28 -18.61
N LYS A 210 -10.67 0.69 -17.73
CA LYS A 210 -9.79 1.84 -18.01
C LYS A 210 -8.33 1.43 -18.14
N TYR A 211 -7.87 0.59 -17.21
CA TYR A 211 -6.51 0.07 -17.22
C TYR A 211 -6.20 -0.68 -18.54
N TYR A 212 -7.03 -1.64 -18.95
CA TYR A 212 -6.83 -2.42 -20.17
C TYR A 212 -7.06 -1.63 -21.47
N ARG A 213 -7.66 -0.44 -21.41
CA ARG A 213 -7.68 0.52 -22.53
C ARG A 213 -6.44 1.43 -22.57
N GLY A 214 -5.48 1.24 -21.65
CA GLY A 214 -4.27 2.06 -21.57
C GLY A 214 -4.49 3.46 -20.97
N GLU A 215 -5.64 3.71 -20.34
CA GLU A 215 -5.97 5.03 -19.77
C GLU A 215 -5.39 5.25 -18.37
N THR A 216 -4.66 4.28 -17.82
CA THR A 216 -4.09 4.36 -16.46
C THR A 216 -2.70 3.75 -16.42
N ASP A 217 -1.71 4.57 -16.05
CA ASP A 217 -0.32 4.14 -15.87
C ASP A 217 -0.07 3.77 -14.40
N THR A 218 -0.52 2.58 -13.99
CA THR A 218 -0.26 2.05 -12.64
C THR A 218 0.10 0.57 -12.66
N TRP A 219 0.77 0.10 -11.61
CA TRP A 219 1.18 -1.29 -11.43
C TRP A 219 0.24 -2.07 -10.47
N ASP A 220 -0.46 -1.38 -9.58
CA ASP A 220 -1.22 -1.98 -8.48
C ASP A 220 -2.57 -2.59 -8.94
N TYR A 221 -3.22 -2.03 -9.96
CA TYR A 221 -4.43 -2.61 -10.54
C TYR A 221 -4.19 -4.01 -11.13
N PRO A 222 -3.18 -4.24 -12.00
CA PRO A 222 -2.79 -5.58 -12.41
C PRO A 222 -2.54 -6.52 -11.23
N TRP A 223 -1.90 -6.02 -10.17
CA TRP A 223 -1.62 -6.85 -9.01
C TRP A 223 -2.91 -7.33 -8.32
N ALA A 224 -3.88 -6.43 -8.13
CA ALA A 224 -5.20 -6.80 -7.63
C ALA A 224 -5.92 -7.80 -8.53
N PHE A 225 -5.85 -7.60 -9.85
CA PHE A 225 -6.43 -8.53 -10.80
C PHE A 225 -5.81 -9.93 -10.71
N CYS A 226 -4.48 -10.02 -10.66
CA CYS A 226 -3.75 -11.28 -10.54
C CYS A 226 -4.06 -12.01 -9.23
N ILE A 227 -4.13 -11.29 -8.10
CA ILE A 227 -4.51 -11.88 -6.81
C ILE A 227 -5.92 -12.47 -6.90
N TRP A 228 -6.88 -11.75 -7.48
CA TRP A 228 -8.27 -12.22 -7.59
C TRP A 228 -8.43 -13.39 -8.55
N LYS A 229 -7.67 -13.38 -9.66
CA LYS A 229 -7.63 -14.47 -10.64
C LYS A 229 -7.25 -15.82 -10.02
N VAL A 230 -6.45 -15.80 -8.96
CA VAL A 230 -6.02 -17.02 -8.25
C VAL A 230 -6.71 -17.21 -6.90
N GLY A 231 -7.76 -16.42 -6.60
CA GLY A 231 -8.49 -16.50 -5.32
C GLY A 231 -7.61 -16.20 -4.10
N GLY A 232 -6.55 -15.40 -4.27
CA GLY A 232 -5.59 -15.07 -3.22
C GLY A 232 -6.14 -14.10 -2.18
N LEU A 233 -5.55 -14.15 -0.99
CA LEU A 233 -5.87 -13.30 0.15
C LEU A 233 -4.68 -12.44 0.55
N CYS A 234 -5.00 -11.29 1.14
CA CYS A 234 -4.07 -10.32 1.66
C CYS A 234 -4.24 -10.21 3.18
N VAL A 235 -3.15 -10.15 3.93
CA VAL A 235 -3.18 -9.80 5.34
C VAL A 235 -3.38 -8.28 5.48
N HIS A 236 -4.32 -7.88 6.33
CA HIS A 236 -4.56 -6.49 6.71
C HIS A 236 -4.40 -6.32 8.21
N PRO A 237 -3.64 -5.34 8.70
CA PRO A 237 -3.48 -5.15 10.12
C PRO A 237 -4.75 -4.54 10.71
N LYS A 238 -5.05 -4.89 11.96
CA LYS A 238 -6.14 -4.27 12.73
C LYS A 238 -5.87 -2.78 12.95
N ASN A 239 -4.63 -2.44 13.27
CA ASN A 239 -4.17 -1.08 13.45
C ASN A 239 -3.30 -0.68 12.27
N ASN A 240 -3.57 0.48 11.67
CA ASN A 240 -2.74 1.02 10.61
C ASN A 240 -1.29 1.20 11.09
N MET A 241 -0.31 0.75 10.31
CA MET A 241 1.12 0.90 10.62
C MET A 241 1.86 1.78 9.60
N ILE A 242 1.18 2.20 8.53
CA ILE A 242 1.78 3.02 7.47
C ILE A 242 1.01 4.33 7.32
N GLN A 243 1.71 5.46 7.31
CA GLN A 243 1.15 6.73 6.87
C GLN A 243 1.65 7.06 5.47
N ASN A 244 0.73 7.25 4.51
CA ASN A 244 1.12 7.82 3.22
C ASN A 244 1.22 9.34 3.35
N ILE A 245 2.46 9.84 3.34
CA ILE A 245 2.82 11.26 3.51
C ILE A 245 3.04 11.97 2.17
N GLY A 246 2.65 11.34 1.05
CA GLY A 246 2.81 11.85 -0.31
C GLY A 246 1.56 12.49 -0.91
N PHE A 247 0.48 12.66 -0.14
CA PHE A 247 -0.77 13.28 -0.60
C PHE A 247 -0.70 14.81 -0.70
N ASN A 248 -1.63 15.40 -1.47
CA ASN A 248 -1.86 16.85 -1.58
C ASN A 248 -0.68 17.67 -2.12
N ARG A 249 0.03 17.12 -3.10
CA ARG A 249 1.19 17.76 -3.72
C ARG A 249 1.18 17.59 -5.23
N ASP A 250 1.76 18.55 -5.94
CA ASP A 250 1.70 18.65 -7.40
C ASP A 250 2.60 17.60 -8.10
N ASP A 251 3.58 17.08 -7.38
CA ASP A 251 4.56 16.08 -7.81
C ASP A 251 4.16 14.63 -7.49
N ALA A 252 2.97 14.38 -6.94
CA ALA A 252 2.43 13.04 -6.73
C ALA A 252 2.11 12.33 -8.06
N ALA A 253 2.28 11.01 -8.15
CA ALA A 253 1.94 10.27 -9.37
C ALA A 253 0.42 10.08 -9.54
N HIS A 254 -0.30 9.79 -8.45
CA HIS A 254 -1.73 9.44 -8.49
C HIS A 254 -2.56 10.05 -7.35
N THR A 255 -1.94 10.72 -6.37
CA THR A 255 -2.61 11.22 -5.16
C THR A 255 -2.89 12.73 -5.22
N HIS A 256 -3.28 13.22 -6.40
CA HIS A 256 -3.68 14.61 -6.59
C HIS A 256 -5.03 14.89 -5.90
N GLY A 257 -5.02 15.76 -4.89
CA GLY A 257 -6.21 16.25 -4.19
C GLY A 257 -6.44 15.69 -2.79
N TYR A 258 -7.37 16.33 -2.07
CA TYR A 258 -7.66 16.04 -0.67
C TYR A 258 -8.30 14.67 -0.47
N SER A 259 -7.50 13.72 0.02
CA SER A 259 -7.99 12.45 0.56
C SER A 259 -8.01 12.49 2.08
N LYS A 260 -9.12 12.08 2.70
CA LYS A 260 -9.17 11.87 4.17
C LYS A 260 -8.13 10.83 4.63
N LEU A 261 -7.72 9.93 3.73
CA LEU A 261 -6.81 8.82 4.04
C LEU A 261 -5.41 9.29 4.45
N CYS A 262 -4.98 10.49 4.03
CA CYS A 262 -3.67 11.04 4.42
C CYS A 262 -3.57 11.41 5.91
N ARG A 263 -4.70 11.47 6.62
CA ARG A 263 -4.77 11.80 8.05
C ARG A 263 -4.88 10.58 8.95
N LEU A 264 -4.77 9.37 8.39
CA LEU A 264 -4.80 8.17 9.22
C LEU A 264 -3.56 8.15 10.14
N PRO A 265 -3.76 8.08 11.47
CA PRO A 265 -2.66 7.81 12.37
C PRO A 265 -2.11 6.40 12.10
N SER A 266 -0.84 6.19 12.41
CA SER A 266 -0.23 4.88 12.48
C SER A 266 0.10 4.53 13.94
N TYR A 267 0.13 3.24 14.24
CA TYR A 267 0.29 2.72 15.59
C TYR A 267 1.41 1.68 15.64
N GLU A 268 2.18 1.69 16.72
CA GLU A 268 3.06 0.59 17.06
C GLU A 268 2.21 -0.60 17.57
N LEU A 269 2.58 -1.81 17.16
CA LEU A 269 1.99 -3.06 17.66
C LEU A 269 2.79 -3.62 18.84
N ALA A 270 2.06 -4.26 19.75
CA ALA A 270 2.65 -5.12 20.77
C ALA A 270 2.86 -6.53 20.20
N PHE A 271 3.82 -7.25 20.77
CA PHE A 271 4.13 -8.64 20.41
C PHE A 271 4.14 -9.52 21.67
N PRO A 272 3.82 -10.83 21.59
CA PRO A 272 3.54 -11.61 20.36
C PRO A 272 2.22 -11.22 19.68
N LEU A 273 2.13 -11.45 18.37
CA LEU A 273 0.90 -11.19 17.62
C LEU A 273 -0.22 -12.16 18.01
N ILE A 274 -1.45 -11.68 18.03
CA ILE A 274 -2.66 -12.49 18.11
C ILE A 274 -3.11 -12.84 16.69
N HIS A 275 -2.90 -14.10 16.30
CA HIS A 275 -3.20 -14.59 14.96
C HIS A 275 -4.68 -15.02 14.80
N PRO A 276 -5.29 -14.81 13.61
CA PRO A 276 -6.52 -15.49 13.22
C PRO A 276 -6.39 -17.01 13.25
N LYS A 277 -7.44 -17.66 13.73
CA LYS A 277 -7.52 -19.13 13.81
C LYS A 277 -7.69 -19.79 12.44
N GLN A 278 -8.20 -19.06 11.46
CA GLN A 278 -8.51 -19.57 10.13
C GLN A 278 -8.06 -18.57 9.06
N ILE A 279 -7.57 -19.13 7.95
CA ILE A 279 -7.28 -18.37 6.74
C ILE A 279 -8.56 -18.31 5.92
N ALA A 280 -9.31 -17.23 6.08
CA ALA A 280 -10.57 -17.01 5.39
C ALA A 280 -10.82 -15.52 5.20
N GLN A 281 -11.37 -15.17 4.03
CA GLN A 281 -11.77 -13.80 3.72
C GLN A 281 -12.77 -13.27 4.75
N ASN A 282 -12.52 -12.08 5.30
CA ASN A 282 -13.47 -11.38 6.15
C ASN A 282 -14.41 -10.50 5.30
N ILE A 283 -15.50 -11.09 4.81
CA ILE A 283 -16.48 -10.44 3.92
C ILE A 283 -17.07 -9.14 4.53
N ALA A 284 -17.27 -9.12 5.86
CA ALA A 284 -17.82 -7.96 6.55
C ALA A 284 -16.83 -6.79 6.56
N LEU A 285 -15.56 -7.05 6.87
CA LEU A 285 -14.50 -6.03 6.84
C LEU A 285 -14.15 -5.60 5.40
N ASP A 286 -14.26 -6.49 4.42
CA ASP A 286 -14.08 -6.14 3.00
C ASP A 286 -15.15 -5.19 2.50
N SER A 287 -16.42 -5.46 2.84
CA SER A 287 -17.53 -4.56 2.48
C SER A 287 -17.34 -3.17 3.07
N LEU A 288 -16.89 -3.11 4.32
CA LEU A 288 -16.56 -1.86 5.00
C LEU A 288 -15.36 -1.14 4.37
N ASN A 289 -14.31 -1.88 4.03
CA ASN A 289 -13.15 -1.34 3.33
C ASN A 289 -13.56 -0.73 1.98
N PHE A 290 -14.45 -1.40 1.23
CA PHE A 290 -15.00 -0.87 0.00
C PHE A 290 -15.72 0.46 0.18
N ASP A 291 -16.62 0.54 1.17
CA ASP A 291 -17.36 1.76 1.50
C ASP A 291 -16.44 2.91 1.95
N ILE A 292 -15.34 2.60 2.64
CA ILE A 292 -14.41 3.62 3.16
C ILE A 292 -13.49 4.16 2.08
N VAL A 293 -12.92 3.26 1.26
CA VAL A 293 -11.78 3.52 0.37
C VAL A 293 -12.20 3.76 -1.07
N PHE A 294 -13.07 2.92 -1.61
CA PHE A 294 -13.36 2.90 -3.05
C PHE A 294 -14.67 3.63 -3.41
N LYS A 295 -15.63 3.65 -2.48
CA LYS A 295 -16.93 4.26 -2.72
C LYS A 295 -16.84 5.79 -2.80
N ILE A 296 -17.14 6.30 -3.99
CA ILE A 296 -17.24 7.74 -4.23
C ILE A 296 -18.56 8.24 -3.60
N PRO A 297 -18.55 9.30 -2.78
CA PRO A 297 -19.79 9.86 -2.24
C PRO A 297 -20.72 10.27 -3.39
N SER A 298 -21.98 9.85 -3.33
CA SER A 298 -23.00 10.19 -4.34
C SER A 298 -23.06 11.70 -4.62
N PHE A 299 -23.47 12.07 -5.83
CA PHE A 299 -23.64 13.48 -6.24
C PHE A 299 -24.50 14.27 -5.23
N PHE A 300 -25.57 13.67 -4.72
CA PHE A 300 -26.41 14.23 -3.67
C PHE A 300 -25.65 14.45 -2.35
N ARG A 301 -24.81 13.51 -1.90
CA ARG A 301 -23.95 13.72 -0.71
C ARG A 301 -22.91 14.81 -0.93
N ARG A 302 -22.38 14.98 -2.15
CA ARG A 302 -21.50 16.11 -2.51
C ARG A 302 -22.24 17.45 -2.46
N ALA A 303 -23.46 17.51 -3.01
CA ALA A 303 -24.31 18.70 -3.00
C ALA A 303 -24.71 19.10 -1.56
N ILE A 304 -25.15 18.13 -0.75
CA ILE A 304 -25.49 18.34 0.67
C ILE A 304 -24.28 18.79 1.48
N ARG A 305 -23.10 18.19 1.28
CA ARG A 305 -21.86 18.65 1.96
C ARG A 305 -21.46 20.06 1.53
N LYS A 306 -21.64 20.42 0.25
CA LYS A 306 -21.40 21.78 -0.25
C LYS A 306 -22.38 22.77 0.38
N PHE A 307 -23.67 22.42 0.48
CA PHE A 307 -24.70 23.21 1.13
C PHE A 307 -24.43 23.44 2.63
N PHE A 308 -24.08 22.40 3.39
CA PHE A 308 -23.73 22.54 4.82
C PHE A 308 -22.40 23.28 5.05
N LYS A 309 -21.44 23.18 4.13
CA LYS A 309 -20.18 23.95 4.20
C LYS A 309 -20.44 25.45 3.98
N ILE A 310 -21.36 25.79 3.08
CA ILE A 310 -21.82 27.18 2.87
C ILE A 310 -22.55 27.70 4.11
N LEU A 311 -23.45 26.92 4.71
CA LEU A 311 -24.15 27.31 5.95
C LEU A 311 -23.21 27.51 7.15
N LYS A 312 -22.11 26.76 7.27
CA LYS A 312 -21.08 26.99 8.30
C LYS A 312 -20.31 28.30 8.09
N ILE A 313 -20.13 28.74 6.85
CA ILE A 313 -19.50 30.04 6.53
C ILE A 313 -20.42 31.19 6.93
N PHE A 314 -21.74 31.02 6.81
CA PHE A 314 -22.73 32.04 7.22
C PHE A 314 -23.00 32.09 8.73
N LYS A 315 -22.59 31.09 9.52
CA LYS A 315 -22.65 31.11 11.00
C LYS A 315 -21.44 31.76 11.69
N HIS A 316 -20.44 32.19 10.93
CA HIS A 316 -19.20 32.81 11.45
C HIS A 316 -18.88 34.17 10.82
N LYS A 317 -19.86 34.86 10.25
CA LYS A 317 -19.75 36.31 10.03
C LYS A 317 -20.48 37.02 11.18
N PRO A 318 -19.79 37.90 11.94
CA PRO A 318 -20.41 38.70 12.99
C PRO A 318 -21.48 39.65 12.41
#